data_AF-A0A3D6BFE4-F1
#
_entry.id   AF-A0A3D6BFE4-F1
#
_cell.length_a   1.000
_cell.length_b   1.000
_cell.length_c   1.000
_cell.angle_alpha   90.00
_cell.angle_beta   90.00
_cell.angle_gamma   90.00
#
_symmetry.space_group_name_H-M   'P 1'
#
loop_
_entity.id
_entity.type
_entity.pdbx_description
1 polymer ?
#
loop_
_entity_poly.entity_id
_entity_poly.type
_entity_poly.pdbx_seq_one_letter_code
_entity_poly.pdbx_strand_id
1 'polypeptide(L)'
;MFYAIFNILKINIMKSKNENDFIEITKFWSNYSYCLQTMDIENSTIKKIENLAKEGNNYVDSLNHMIFLEANSKNTEVDFEELSSVLKEIATYNKAYLIYTLKKLLVPGYITGSWKLIDAEKKAKKYPYTFAKPSKKVLAKLKVGDCVKLAFDFDSISKSDPAGERMIVEIIQINGEEYIGKLKDEPVFIHDLFQDNLIQFKMKNIFDHYLGIIEPNLVEKYLPRCIVSNKILDKNEPVGFLYRNKPSDPCSSVFGDSGWVILTGNESEEELKTNANFNSVSLGAVLNVDDSFIDLLEAPVGSSYKRNGNGKFEELDNKLNFDKTLRLRRIA
;
A
#
# COMPACT_ATOMS: atom_id res chain seq x y z
N MET A 1 -10.88 1.50 -29.76
CA MET A 1 -11.66 2.50 -28.98
C MET A 1 -10.65 3.21 -28.09
N PHE A 2 -10.19 4.39 -28.49
CA PHE A 2 -9.12 5.14 -27.82
C PHE A 2 -9.70 5.88 -26.61
N TYR A 3 -9.30 5.50 -25.40
CA TYR A 3 -9.61 6.27 -24.20
C TYR A 3 -8.71 7.51 -24.17
N ALA A 4 -9.32 8.69 -24.19
CA ALA A 4 -8.62 9.95 -23.92
C ALA A 4 -8.34 10.02 -22.41
N ILE A 5 -7.06 10.14 -22.03
CA ILE A 5 -6.66 10.37 -20.65
C ILE A 5 -6.72 11.88 -20.42
N PHE A 6 -7.73 12.34 -19.70
CA PHE A 6 -7.77 13.71 -19.20
C PHE A 6 -6.97 13.75 -17.89
N ASN A 7 -5.87 14.49 -17.83
CA ASN A 7 -5.24 14.82 -16.56
C ASN A 7 -5.84 16.15 -16.11
N ILE A 8 -6.86 16.12 -15.26
CA ILE A 8 -7.33 17.35 -14.62
C ILE A 8 -6.42 17.58 -13.41
N LEU A 9 -5.90 18.79 -13.26
CA LEU A 9 -5.06 19.18 -12.12
C LEU A 9 -5.90 20.02 -11.15
N LYS A 10 -6.04 19.56 -9.91
CA LYS A 10 -6.57 20.42 -8.83
C LYS A 10 -5.44 21.34 -8.42
N ILE A 11 -5.72 22.61 -8.17
CA ILE A 11 -4.80 23.57 -7.56
C ILE A 11 -5.52 24.21 -6.38
N ASN A 12 -5.13 23.85 -5.14
CA ASN A 12 -5.63 24.51 -3.94
C ASN A 12 -4.81 25.76 -3.68
N ILE A 13 -5.46 26.91 -3.49
CA ILE A 13 -4.84 28.19 -3.16
C ILE A 13 -5.15 28.56 -1.70
N MET A 14 -4.14 28.59 -0.83
CA MET A 14 -4.27 29.07 0.55
C MET A 14 -3.57 30.42 0.72
N LYS A 15 -4.24 31.37 1.39
CA LYS A 15 -3.71 32.71 1.74
C LYS A 15 -3.07 32.65 3.13
N SER A 16 -1.75 32.82 3.24
CA SER A 16 -1.09 33.08 4.54
C SER A 16 -0.93 34.59 4.80
N LYS A 17 -0.98 34.99 6.07
CA LYS A 17 -0.72 36.36 6.56
C LYS A 17 0.70 36.53 7.15
N ASN A 18 1.51 35.47 7.16
CA ASN A 18 2.80 35.45 7.86
C ASN A 18 3.92 34.97 6.93
N GLU A 19 4.99 35.77 6.79
CA GLU A 19 6.17 35.42 5.98
C GLU A 19 6.93 34.19 6.51
N ASN A 20 6.70 33.82 7.77
CA ASN A 20 7.36 32.70 8.45
C ASN A 20 6.63 31.35 8.32
N ASP A 21 5.49 31.27 7.62
CA ASP A 21 4.76 30.01 7.37
C ASP A 21 5.44 29.14 6.30
N PHE A 22 6.75 29.29 6.15
CA PHE A 22 7.62 28.46 5.33
C PHE A 22 7.44 26.98 5.71
N ILE A 23 6.59 26.29 4.97
CA ILE A 23 6.80 24.88 4.68
C ILE A 23 7.45 24.87 3.31
N GLU A 24 8.78 24.80 3.35
CA GLU A 24 9.60 24.16 2.34
C GLU A 24 8.78 23.46 1.25
N ILE A 25 8.82 23.99 0.02
CA ILE A 25 8.72 23.15 -1.18
C ILE A 25 10.03 22.33 -1.24
N THR A 26 10.22 21.49 -0.23
CA THR A 26 11.32 20.55 -0.09
C THR A 26 10.79 19.37 0.69
N LYS A 27 10.00 18.55 0.00
CA LYS A 27 10.02 17.08 0.05
C LYS A 27 8.80 16.51 -0.66
N PHE A 28 8.67 16.74 -1.94
CA PHE A 28 8.26 15.67 -2.84
C PHE A 28 9.00 15.91 -4.15
N TRP A 29 9.69 14.87 -4.62
CA TRP A 29 10.68 14.84 -5.71
C TRP A 29 12.10 15.24 -5.31
N SER A 30 12.77 14.41 -4.51
CA SER A 30 14.23 14.29 -4.60
C SER A 30 14.58 13.49 -5.87
N ASN A 31 14.62 14.20 -6.99
CA ASN A 31 15.57 14.02 -8.09
C ASN A 31 15.22 15.10 -9.10
N TYR A 32 15.80 16.29 -8.93
CA TYR A 32 16.25 17.24 -9.96
C TYR A 32 16.52 18.57 -9.25
N SER A 33 17.79 18.90 -9.11
CA SER A 33 18.27 20.17 -8.54
C SER A 33 18.47 21.16 -9.68
N TYR A 34 17.70 22.25 -9.74
CA TYR A 34 18.12 23.44 -10.48
C TYR A 34 17.70 24.73 -9.75
N CYS A 35 18.69 25.61 -9.57
CA CYS A 35 18.55 26.98 -9.11
C CYS A 35 17.61 27.78 -10.03
N LEU A 36 16.83 28.71 -9.48
CA LEU A 36 16.18 29.76 -10.27
C LEU A 36 16.46 31.15 -9.70
N GLN A 37 17.06 31.97 -10.56
CA GLN A 37 17.13 33.43 -10.49
C GLN A 37 15.77 34.06 -10.86
N THR A 38 15.54 35.27 -10.37
CA THR A 38 14.37 36.12 -10.66
C THR A 38 14.42 36.71 -12.07
N MET A 39 13.29 36.72 -12.80
CA MET A 39 13.07 37.61 -13.94
C MET A 39 11.67 38.22 -13.87
N ASP A 40 11.59 39.51 -14.23
CA ASP A 40 10.36 40.31 -14.35
C ASP A 40 9.48 39.83 -15.50
N ILE A 41 8.17 39.73 -15.28
CA ILE A 41 7.20 39.35 -16.32
C ILE A 41 6.30 40.55 -16.66
N GLU A 42 6.23 40.87 -17.96
CA GLU A 42 5.48 41.97 -18.55
C GLU A 42 3.98 41.68 -18.73
N ASN A 43 3.16 42.74 -18.67
CA ASN A 43 1.70 42.89 -18.88
C ASN A 43 1.03 42.11 -20.05
N SER A 44 1.79 41.42 -20.90
CA SER A 44 1.28 40.69 -22.07
C SER A 44 0.69 39.32 -21.70
N THR A 45 1.11 38.70 -20.60
CA THR A 45 0.65 37.35 -20.19
C THR A 45 -0.76 37.38 -19.59
N ILE A 46 -1.12 38.44 -18.85
CA ILE A 46 -2.47 38.62 -18.31
C ILE A 46 -3.54 38.65 -19.40
N LYS A 47 -3.30 39.38 -20.50
CA LYS A 47 -4.23 39.45 -21.62
C LYS A 47 -4.39 38.11 -22.35
N LYS A 48 -3.38 37.24 -22.32
CA LYS A 48 -3.46 35.87 -22.85
C LYS A 48 -4.34 34.98 -21.98
N ILE A 49 -4.20 35.06 -20.65
CA ILE A 49 -5.03 34.31 -19.70
C ILE A 49 -6.50 34.76 -19.79
N GLU A 50 -6.77 36.07 -19.92
CA GLU A 50 -8.12 36.61 -20.09
C GLU A 50 -8.79 36.18 -21.41
N ASN A 51 -8.01 36.02 -22.50
CA ASN A 51 -8.54 35.54 -23.78
C ASN A 51 -8.78 34.02 -23.76
N LEU A 52 -7.90 33.25 -23.12
CA LEU A 52 -8.08 31.80 -22.94
C LEU A 52 -9.30 31.48 -22.05
N ALA A 53 -9.60 32.32 -21.04
CA ALA A 53 -10.79 32.17 -20.21
C ALA A 53 -12.10 32.54 -20.96
N LYS A 54 -12.04 33.41 -21.96
CA LYS A 54 -13.20 33.84 -22.77
C LYS A 54 -13.56 32.85 -23.88
N GLU A 55 -12.66 31.97 -24.28
CA GLU A 55 -12.85 31.06 -25.42
C GLU A 55 -13.32 29.63 -25.06
N GLY A 56 -13.50 29.29 -23.78
CA GLY A 56 -14.30 28.09 -23.42
C GLY A 56 -14.04 27.47 -22.03
N ASN A 57 -15.09 27.43 -21.22
CA ASN A 57 -15.38 26.48 -20.14
C ASN A 57 -14.42 26.35 -18.94
N ASN A 58 -13.92 27.46 -18.38
CA ASN A 58 -13.35 27.43 -17.03
C ASN A 58 -14.41 27.83 -15.99
N TYR A 59 -14.82 26.88 -15.13
CA TYR A 59 -15.65 27.17 -13.95
C TYR A 59 -14.75 27.66 -12.81
N VAL A 60 -14.90 28.93 -12.43
CA VAL A 60 -14.25 29.53 -11.26
C VAL A 60 -15.27 29.56 -10.12
N ASP A 61 -15.13 28.68 -9.12
CA ASP A 61 -15.94 28.78 -7.91
C ASP A 61 -15.33 29.82 -6.95
N SER A 62 -16.08 30.90 -6.76
CA SER A 62 -15.76 32.05 -5.91
C SER A 62 -15.61 31.75 -4.42
N LEU A 63 -16.01 30.57 -3.94
CA LEU A 63 -15.98 30.25 -2.50
C LEU A 63 -14.65 29.64 -2.02
N ASN A 64 -13.76 29.17 -2.91
CA ASN A 64 -12.55 28.43 -2.51
C ASN A 64 -11.27 28.71 -3.32
N HIS A 65 -11.23 29.77 -4.14
CA HIS A 65 -10.04 30.10 -4.96
C HIS A 65 -9.45 28.88 -5.70
N MET A 66 -10.30 28.08 -6.34
CA MET A 66 -9.89 26.91 -7.12
C MET A 66 -9.72 27.31 -8.59
N ILE A 67 -8.59 26.95 -9.19
CA ILE A 67 -8.39 27.03 -10.65
C ILE A 67 -8.42 25.60 -11.18
N PHE A 68 -9.39 25.30 -12.05
CA PHE A 68 -9.45 24.05 -12.80
C PHE A 68 -8.81 24.27 -14.16
N LEU A 69 -7.77 23.51 -14.48
CA LEU A 69 -7.18 23.48 -15.81
C LEU A 69 -7.61 22.16 -16.47
N GLU A 70 -8.52 22.27 -17.44
CA GLU A 70 -8.87 21.13 -18.31
C GLU A 70 -7.79 21.01 -19.39
N ALA A 71 -6.84 20.09 -19.20
CA ALA A 71 -5.87 19.76 -20.22
C ALA A 71 -6.55 18.92 -21.32
N ASN A 72 -7.10 19.59 -22.32
CA ASN A 72 -7.60 18.96 -23.53
C ASN A 72 -6.44 18.59 -24.45
N SER A 73 -5.77 17.46 -24.20
CA SER A 73 -4.87 16.94 -25.22
C SER A 73 -4.77 15.42 -25.19
N LYS A 74 -4.87 14.85 -26.39
CA LYS A 74 -4.63 13.42 -26.63
C LYS A 74 -3.14 13.06 -26.55
N ASN A 75 -2.20 13.99 -26.30
CA ASN A 75 -0.77 13.70 -26.50
C ASN A 75 0.26 14.73 -25.99
N THR A 76 -0.02 15.56 -24.99
CA THR A 76 1.02 16.45 -24.43
C THR A 76 1.24 16.16 -22.96
N GLU A 77 2.48 15.80 -22.61
CA GLU A 77 3.02 16.08 -21.28
C GLU A 77 2.62 17.51 -20.90
N VAL A 78 2.07 17.67 -19.70
CA VAL A 78 1.87 18.99 -19.14
C VAL A 78 3.26 19.58 -18.96
N ASP A 79 3.59 20.66 -19.68
CA ASP A 79 4.83 21.39 -19.45
C ASP A 79 4.73 22.07 -18.08
N PHE A 80 5.31 21.41 -17.08
CA PHE A 80 5.27 21.86 -15.70
C PHE A 80 6.10 23.13 -15.49
N GLU A 81 7.08 23.43 -16.36
CA GLU A 81 7.82 24.70 -16.29
C GLU A 81 6.92 25.86 -16.74
N GLU A 82 6.15 25.67 -17.81
CA GLU A 82 5.17 26.66 -18.29
C GLU A 82 4.06 26.88 -17.24
N LEU A 83 3.51 25.80 -16.66
CA LEU A 83 2.50 25.89 -15.61
C LEU A 83 3.04 26.57 -14.35
N SER A 84 4.28 26.27 -13.96
CA SER A 84 4.97 26.91 -12.82
C SER A 84 5.21 28.39 -13.06
N SER A 85 5.59 28.78 -14.29
CA SER A 85 5.77 30.18 -14.68
C SER A 85 4.48 30.98 -14.57
N VAL A 86 3.38 30.44 -15.10
CA VAL A 86 2.03 31.06 -15.01
C VAL A 86 1.56 31.21 -13.57
N LEU A 87 1.73 30.17 -12.74
CA LEU A 87 1.35 30.21 -11.32
C LEU A 87 2.20 31.20 -10.51
N LYS A 88 3.50 31.33 -10.83
CA LYS A 88 4.37 32.35 -10.21
C LYS A 88 3.88 33.75 -10.55
N GLU A 89 3.52 34.01 -11.80
CA GLU A 89 3.02 35.32 -12.23
C GLU A 89 1.71 35.71 -11.51
N ILE A 90 0.77 34.76 -11.36
CA ILE A 90 -0.49 34.97 -10.62
C ILE A 90 -0.24 35.33 -9.15
N ALA A 91 0.78 34.72 -8.52
CA ALA A 91 1.15 35.00 -7.13
C ALA A 91 1.74 36.41 -6.97
N THR A 92 2.55 36.88 -7.92
CA THR A 92 3.15 38.23 -7.92
C THR A 92 2.08 39.33 -7.98
N TYR A 93 0.99 39.11 -8.71
CA TYR A 93 -0.09 40.09 -8.87
C TYR A 93 -0.93 40.33 -7.61
N ASN A 94 -1.10 39.32 -6.75
CA ASN A 94 -2.03 39.40 -5.62
C ASN A 94 -1.41 39.90 -4.30
N LYS A 95 -0.10 40.24 -4.28
CA LYS A 95 0.68 40.54 -3.05
C LYS A 95 0.39 39.55 -1.90
N ALA A 96 0.03 38.32 -2.26
CA ALA A 96 -0.38 37.27 -1.37
C ALA A 96 0.37 36.02 -1.78
N TYR A 97 0.95 35.34 -0.80
CA TYR A 97 1.61 34.07 -1.00
C TYR A 97 0.54 33.02 -1.26
N LEU A 98 0.51 32.47 -2.48
CA LEU A 98 -0.40 31.41 -2.89
C LEU A 98 0.36 30.08 -2.83
N ILE A 99 -0.11 29.17 -1.98
CA ILE A 99 0.31 27.75 -2.05
C ILE A 99 -0.48 27.11 -3.20
N TYR A 100 0.14 26.23 -3.98
CA TYR A 100 -0.52 25.49 -5.06
C TYR A 100 -0.33 23.99 -4.82
N THR A 101 -1.41 23.24 -4.63
CA THR A 101 -1.35 21.77 -4.56
C THR A 101 -1.85 21.18 -5.87
N LEU A 102 -0.94 20.69 -6.72
CA LEU A 102 -1.27 19.96 -7.96
C LEU A 102 -1.68 18.52 -7.63
N LYS A 103 -2.96 18.17 -7.80
CA LYS A 103 -3.44 16.78 -7.67
C LYS A 103 -3.93 16.23 -9.00
N LYS A 104 -3.55 15.01 -9.32
CA LYS A 104 -4.09 14.24 -10.43
C LYS A 104 -5.56 13.90 -10.13
N LEU A 105 -6.50 14.59 -10.77
CA LEU A 105 -7.94 14.40 -10.56
C LEU A 105 -8.51 13.20 -11.31
N LEU A 106 -7.72 12.57 -12.18
CA LEU A 106 -8.12 11.38 -12.92
C LEU A 106 -6.97 10.36 -12.86
N VAL A 107 -7.16 9.34 -12.05
CA VAL A 107 -6.37 8.11 -12.11
C VAL A 107 -7.13 7.16 -13.02
N PRO A 108 -6.62 6.85 -14.23
CA PRO A 108 -7.31 5.94 -15.14
C PRO A 108 -7.51 4.59 -14.46
N GLY A 109 -8.76 4.20 -14.23
CA GLY A 109 -9.06 3.00 -13.47
C GLY A 109 -10.16 3.19 -12.44
N TYR A 110 -9.93 4.11 -11.49
CA TYR A 110 -10.80 4.26 -10.33
C TYR A 110 -12.25 4.61 -10.70
N ILE A 111 -13.19 3.92 -10.07
CA ILE A 111 -14.63 4.20 -10.17
C ILE A 111 -14.99 5.19 -9.06
N THR A 112 -15.30 6.44 -9.43
CA THR A 112 -15.70 7.49 -8.48
C THR A 112 -16.83 7.04 -7.55
N GLY A 113 -16.71 7.33 -6.26
CA GLY A 113 -17.67 6.97 -5.22
C GLY A 113 -17.63 5.51 -4.77
N SER A 114 -16.70 4.69 -5.29
CA SER A 114 -16.64 3.26 -4.96
C SER A 114 -15.88 2.95 -3.66
N TRP A 115 -15.13 3.93 -3.12
CA TRP A 115 -14.25 3.65 -2.00
C TRP A 115 -15.04 3.24 -0.74
N LYS A 116 -14.46 2.34 0.05
CA LYS A 116 -15.03 1.88 1.33
C LYS A 116 -13.95 1.49 2.32
N LEU A 117 -14.24 1.63 3.61
CA LEU A 117 -13.34 1.15 4.65
C LEU A 117 -13.34 -0.37 4.75
N ILE A 118 -12.14 -0.96 4.79
CA ILE A 118 -11.98 -2.40 4.99
C ILE A 118 -12.24 -2.76 6.45
N ASP A 119 -12.86 -3.91 6.67
CA ASP A 119 -13.02 -4.53 7.98
C ASP A 119 -11.76 -5.33 8.33
N ALA A 120 -10.89 -4.73 9.16
CA ALA A 120 -9.65 -5.32 9.63
C ALA A 120 -9.91 -6.57 10.48
N GLU A 121 -11.02 -6.63 11.22
CA GLU A 121 -11.36 -7.80 12.04
C GLU A 121 -11.70 -9.01 11.17
N LYS A 122 -12.49 -8.82 10.11
CA LYS A 122 -12.74 -9.88 9.12
C LYS A 122 -11.44 -10.32 8.44
N LYS A 123 -10.56 -9.38 8.12
CA LYS A 123 -9.27 -9.68 7.48
C LYS A 123 -8.35 -10.49 8.39
N ALA A 124 -8.26 -10.14 9.68
CA ALA A 124 -7.50 -10.88 10.68
C ALA A 124 -8.04 -12.29 10.92
N LYS A 125 -9.36 -12.45 10.95
CA LYS A 125 -9.99 -13.78 11.05
C LYS A 125 -9.70 -14.65 9.82
N LYS A 126 -9.66 -14.05 8.64
CA LYS A 126 -9.39 -14.76 7.38
C LYS A 126 -7.91 -15.09 7.18
N TYR A 127 -7.01 -14.23 7.67
CA TYR A 127 -5.57 -14.36 7.47
C TYR A 127 -4.79 -14.23 8.79
N PRO A 128 -5.07 -15.07 9.79
CA PRO A 128 -4.53 -14.92 11.15
C PRO A 128 -3.00 -14.97 11.22
N TYR A 129 -2.35 -15.63 10.26
CA TYR A 129 -0.90 -15.80 10.24
C TYR A 129 -0.16 -14.78 9.36
N THR A 130 -0.86 -13.92 8.61
CA THR A 130 -0.22 -12.84 7.81
C THR A 130 -0.83 -11.47 8.01
N PHE A 131 -1.88 -11.36 8.81
CA PHE A 131 -2.54 -10.10 9.12
C PHE A 131 -2.79 -9.95 10.62
N ALA A 132 -1.95 -9.16 11.27
CA ALA A 132 -2.12 -8.81 12.68
C ALA A 132 -3.08 -7.61 12.77
N LYS A 133 -4.00 -7.67 13.73
CA LYS A 133 -4.87 -6.56 14.08
C LYS A 133 -4.64 -6.22 15.56
N PRO A 134 -4.52 -4.93 15.92
CA PRO A 134 -4.44 -4.52 17.33
C PRO A 134 -5.64 -5.01 18.13
N SER A 135 -5.40 -5.45 19.37
CA SER A 135 -6.45 -5.98 20.23
C SER A 135 -7.43 -4.89 20.68
N LYS A 136 -8.63 -5.30 21.10
CA LYS A 136 -9.59 -4.38 21.71
C LYS A 136 -9.01 -3.66 22.94
N LYS A 137 -8.13 -4.33 23.71
CA LYS A 137 -7.49 -3.77 24.89
C LYS A 137 -6.53 -2.62 24.54
N VAL A 138 -5.82 -2.73 23.42
CA VAL A 138 -4.96 -1.64 22.92
C VAL A 138 -5.79 -0.52 22.31
N LEU A 139 -6.77 -0.84 21.48
CA LEU A 139 -7.62 0.16 20.84
C LEU A 139 -8.46 0.97 21.83
N ALA A 140 -8.82 0.40 22.98
CA ALA A 140 -9.49 1.11 24.07
C ALA A 140 -8.64 2.23 24.71
N LYS A 141 -7.33 2.30 24.43
CA LYS A 141 -6.43 3.35 24.93
C LYS A 141 -6.33 4.57 24.00
N LEU A 142 -6.93 4.49 22.82
CA LEU A 142 -6.92 5.60 21.86
C LEU A 142 -7.67 6.81 22.43
N LYS A 143 -7.11 7.99 22.19
CA LYS A 143 -7.69 9.29 22.55
C LYS A 143 -7.74 10.22 21.33
N VAL A 144 -8.50 11.30 21.46
CA VAL A 144 -8.47 12.41 20.50
C VAL A 144 -7.02 12.92 20.36
N GLY A 145 -6.60 13.15 19.12
CA GLY A 145 -5.25 13.50 18.72
C GLY A 145 -4.36 12.31 18.35
N ASP A 146 -4.74 11.07 18.69
CA ASP A 146 -3.97 9.90 18.26
C ASP A 146 -4.22 9.57 16.78
N CYS A 147 -3.19 9.05 16.12
CA CYS A 147 -3.30 8.54 14.76
C CYS A 147 -3.58 7.04 14.74
N VAL A 148 -4.38 6.62 13.75
CA VAL A 148 -4.62 5.22 13.40
C VAL A 148 -4.41 4.99 11.92
N LYS A 149 -4.05 3.77 11.54
CA LYS A 149 -4.00 3.36 10.14
C LYS A 149 -5.30 2.69 9.76
N LEU A 150 -5.94 3.19 8.71
CA LEU A 150 -7.12 2.59 8.09
C LEU A 150 -6.74 2.04 6.70
N ALA A 151 -7.61 1.21 6.13
CA ALA A 151 -7.48 0.76 4.75
C ALA A 151 -8.76 1.03 3.97
N PHE A 152 -8.60 1.52 2.76
CA PHE A 152 -9.63 1.97 1.85
C PHE A 152 -9.56 1.11 0.59
N ASP A 153 -10.56 0.27 0.40
CA ASP A 153 -10.74 -0.50 -0.84
C ASP A 153 -11.50 0.37 -1.85
N PHE A 154 -11.33 0.10 -3.14
CA PHE A 154 -12.00 0.80 -4.22
C PHE A 154 -12.12 -0.08 -5.47
N ASP A 155 -13.10 0.22 -6.31
CA ASP A 155 -13.25 -0.46 -7.59
C ASP A 155 -12.41 0.25 -8.66
N SER A 156 -11.75 -0.54 -9.51
CA SER A 156 -11.00 -0.04 -10.66
C SER A 156 -11.27 -0.89 -11.91
N ILE A 157 -11.37 -0.23 -13.06
CA ILE A 157 -11.39 -0.88 -14.38
C ILE A 157 -9.99 -1.34 -14.83
N SER A 158 -8.93 -0.87 -14.17
CA SER A 158 -7.55 -1.26 -14.41
C SER A 158 -7.17 -2.43 -13.51
N LYS A 159 -6.78 -3.56 -14.11
CA LYS A 159 -6.33 -4.76 -13.38
C LYS A 159 -4.96 -4.61 -12.73
N SER A 160 -4.18 -3.61 -13.14
CA SER A 160 -2.86 -3.32 -12.57
C SER A 160 -2.92 -2.41 -11.34
N ASP A 161 -4.10 -1.82 -11.05
CA ASP A 161 -4.27 -0.96 -9.89
C ASP A 161 -4.26 -1.80 -8.59
N PRO A 162 -3.80 -1.21 -7.47
CA PRO A 162 -3.86 -1.90 -6.19
C PRO A 162 -5.31 -2.09 -5.76
N ALA A 163 -5.56 -3.13 -4.97
CA ALA A 163 -6.86 -3.42 -4.36
C ALA A 163 -7.21 -2.48 -3.18
N GLY A 164 -6.62 -1.28 -3.11
CA GLY A 164 -6.84 -0.34 -2.02
C GLY A 164 -5.58 0.35 -1.49
N GLU A 165 -5.82 1.41 -0.71
CA GLU A 165 -4.80 2.24 -0.07
C GLU A 165 -4.88 2.13 1.46
N ARG A 166 -3.74 2.22 2.14
CA ARG A 166 -3.70 2.28 3.62
C ARG A 166 -3.21 3.64 4.04
N MET A 167 -4.06 4.38 4.75
CA MET A 167 -3.82 5.78 5.05
C MET A 167 -3.98 6.06 6.53
N ILE A 168 -3.26 7.09 6.99
CA ILE A 168 -3.26 7.59 8.36
C ILE A 168 -4.43 8.54 8.57
N VAL A 169 -5.15 8.34 9.67
CA VAL A 169 -6.25 9.19 10.12
C VAL A 169 -5.98 9.62 11.55
N GLU A 170 -6.02 10.92 11.81
CA GLU A 170 -5.93 11.50 13.15
C GLU A 170 -7.33 11.56 13.78
N ILE A 171 -7.51 11.01 14.98
CA ILE A 171 -8.80 10.99 15.66
C ILE A 171 -9.13 12.40 16.18
N ILE A 172 -10.28 12.95 15.79
CA ILE A 172 -10.75 14.25 16.29
C ILE A 172 -11.96 14.11 17.23
N GLN A 173 -12.70 13.01 17.15
CA GLN A 173 -13.84 12.73 18.01
C GLN A 173 -13.99 11.22 18.27
N ILE A 174 -14.38 10.87 19.51
CA ILE A 174 -14.69 9.51 19.94
C ILE A 174 -16.07 9.52 20.61
N ASN A 175 -17.01 8.75 20.06
CA ASN A 175 -18.37 8.60 20.57
C ASN A 175 -18.64 7.10 20.84
N GLY A 176 -18.19 6.59 21.99
CA GLY A 176 -18.30 5.16 22.29
C GLY A 176 -17.45 4.33 21.33
N GLU A 177 -18.09 3.51 20.49
CA GLU A 177 -17.41 2.67 19.48
C GLU A 177 -17.23 3.35 18.11
N GLU A 178 -17.73 4.58 17.96
CA GLU A 178 -17.66 5.35 16.72
C GLU A 178 -16.62 6.45 16.82
N TYR A 179 -15.81 6.58 15.77
CA TYR A 179 -14.72 7.54 15.67
C TYR A 179 -14.97 8.44 14.48
N ILE A 180 -14.61 9.71 14.62
CA ILE A 180 -14.44 10.63 13.51
C ILE A 180 -12.99 11.07 13.52
N GLY A 181 -12.34 10.97 12.37
CA GLY A 181 -10.95 11.41 12.22
C GLY A 181 -10.72 12.17 10.93
N LYS A 182 -9.62 12.90 10.90
CA LYS A 182 -9.17 13.72 9.78
C LYS A 182 -8.09 12.95 9.00
N LEU A 183 -8.29 12.75 7.70
CA LEU A 183 -7.31 12.07 6.85
C LEU A 183 -6.00 12.87 6.80
N LYS A 184 -4.86 12.25 7.07
CA LYS A 184 -3.54 12.90 7.08
C LYS A 184 -2.75 12.68 5.80
N ASP A 185 -3.00 11.57 5.11
CA ASP A 185 -2.33 11.25 3.86
C ASP A 185 -3.09 11.84 2.66
N GLU A 186 -2.36 12.06 1.57
CA GLU A 186 -2.95 12.40 0.28
C GLU A 186 -3.19 11.10 -0.52
N PRO A 187 -4.45 10.76 -0.85
CA PRO A 187 -4.74 9.55 -1.62
C PRO A 187 -4.08 9.57 -3.01
N VAL A 188 -3.55 8.43 -3.44
CA VAL A 188 -2.86 8.26 -4.72
C VAL A 188 -3.80 7.77 -5.82
N PHE A 189 -4.73 6.87 -5.52
CA PHE A 189 -5.66 6.24 -6.46
C PHE A 189 -7.11 6.73 -6.29
N ILE A 190 -7.52 7.02 -5.06
CA ILE A 190 -8.88 7.48 -4.74
C ILE A 190 -8.97 9.01 -4.93
N HIS A 191 -9.43 9.47 -6.10
CA HIS A 191 -9.36 10.89 -6.47
C HIS A 191 -10.44 11.78 -5.82
N ASP A 192 -11.54 11.20 -5.34
CA ASP A 192 -12.67 11.89 -4.69
C ASP A 192 -12.57 11.86 -3.15
N LEU A 193 -11.43 11.39 -2.63
CA LEU A 193 -11.03 11.54 -1.25
C LEU A 193 -9.82 12.49 -1.17
N PHE A 194 -9.80 13.33 -0.15
CA PHE A 194 -8.78 14.36 0.03
C PHE A 194 -8.20 14.31 1.43
N GLN A 195 -6.93 14.70 1.55
CA GLN A 195 -6.38 15.07 2.85
C GLN A 195 -7.35 16.02 3.55
N ASP A 196 -7.41 15.93 4.87
CA ASP A 196 -8.29 16.69 5.73
C ASP A 196 -9.79 16.33 5.65
N ASN A 197 -10.20 15.40 4.78
CA ASN A 197 -11.56 14.87 4.82
C ASN A 197 -11.85 14.14 6.13
N LEU A 198 -13.10 14.27 6.57
CA LEU A 198 -13.61 13.60 7.76
C LEU A 198 -13.99 12.15 7.43
N ILE A 199 -13.41 11.22 8.15
CA ILE A 199 -13.65 9.79 8.00
C ILE A 199 -14.37 9.30 9.25
N GLN A 200 -15.55 8.70 9.06
CA GLN A 200 -16.26 7.98 10.11
C GLN A 200 -15.84 6.51 10.10
N PHE A 201 -15.46 5.97 11.26
CA PHE A 201 -14.99 4.59 11.36
C PHE A 201 -15.25 3.98 12.74
N LYS A 202 -15.05 2.67 12.86
CA LYS A 202 -15.17 1.90 14.12
C LYS A 202 -13.89 1.13 14.41
N MET A 203 -13.75 0.57 15.61
CA MET A 203 -12.59 -0.26 16.00
C MET A 203 -12.30 -1.42 15.01
N LYS A 204 -13.34 -1.97 14.37
CA LYS A 204 -13.20 -3.04 13.35
C LYS A 204 -12.44 -2.59 12.11
N ASN A 205 -12.40 -1.28 11.82
CA ASN A 205 -11.71 -0.71 10.66
C ASN A 205 -10.24 -0.36 10.93
N ILE A 206 -9.81 -0.37 12.20
CA ILE A 206 -8.43 0.00 12.56
C ILE A 206 -7.47 -1.14 12.23
N PHE A 207 -6.59 -0.90 11.27
CA PHE A 207 -5.52 -1.81 10.83
C PHE A 207 -4.30 -1.71 11.74
N ASP A 208 -3.96 -0.50 12.19
CA ASP A 208 -2.78 -0.26 13.01
C ASP A 208 -2.93 1.02 13.85
N HIS A 209 -2.03 1.21 14.81
CA HIS A 209 -2.00 2.36 15.72
C HIS A 209 -0.56 2.84 15.97
N TYR A 210 -0.43 4.06 16.50
CA TYR A 210 0.86 4.70 16.76
C TYR A 210 1.13 4.93 18.26
N LEU A 211 0.60 4.07 19.12
CA LEU A 211 0.70 4.21 20.59
C LEU A 211 2.04 3.70 21.16
N GLY A 212 2.91 3.11 20.34
CA GLY A 212 4.15 2.47 20.81
C GLY A 212 3.94 1.22 21.67
N ILE A 213 2.73 0.65 21.66
CA ILE A 213 2.40 -0.58 22.37
C ILE A 213 2.57 -1.75 21.40
N ILE A 214 3.38 -2.74 21.77
CA ILE A 214 3.60 -3.96 20.98
C ILE A 214 2.84 -5.11 21.64
N GLU A 215 2.07 -5.86 20.85
CA GLU A 215 1.39 -7.07 21.28
C GLU A 215 1.95 -8.31 20.55
N PRO A 216 2.15 -9.44 21.25
CA PRO A 216 2.48 -10.69 20.59
C PRO A 216 1.42 -11.05 19.56
N ASN A 217 1.86 -11.44 18.36
CA ASN A 217 0.97 -11.85 17.29
C ASN A 217 1.56 -13.03 16.51
N LEU A 218 0.70 -13.80 15.85
CA LEU A 218 1.13 -14.97 15.07
C LEU A 218 1.93 -14.58 13.82
N VAL A 219 1.72 -13.38 13.29
CA VAL A 219 2.40 -12.92 12.07
C VAL A 219 3.89 -12.84 12.29
N GLU A 220 4.35 -12.21 13.38
CA GLU A 220 5.77 -12.14 13.73
C GLU A 220 6.37 -13.51 13.99
N LYS A 221 5.63 -14.39 14.69
CA LYS A 221 6.08 -15.76 14.98
C LYS A 221 6.34 -16.55 13.68
N TYR A 222 5.48 -16.40 12.68
CA TYR A 222 5.54 -17.14 11.42
C TYR A 222 6.00 -16.29 10.24
N LEU A 223 6.73 -15.21 10.53
CA LEU A 223 7.36 -14.34 9.53
C LEU A 223 8.53 -15.01 8.78
N PRO A 224 9.35 -15.90 9.40
CA PRO A 224 10.45 -16.56 8.71
C PRO A 224 10.04 -17.27 7.43
N ARG A 225 10.94 -17.26 6.46
CA ARG A 225 10.68 -17.74 5.10
C ARG A 225 10.81 -19.26 5.01
N CYS A 226 9.97 -19.86 4.17
CA CYS A 226 10.04 -21.27 3.79
C CYS A 226 9.96 -21.39 2.28
N ILE A 227 10.43 -22.53 1.75
CA ILE A 227 10.20 -22.91 0.35
C ILE A 227 8.91 -23.72 0.32
N VAL A 228 8.00 -23.38 -0.58
CA VAL A 228 6.71 -24.07 -0.73
C VAL A 228 6.38 -24.36 -2.18
N SER A 229 5.75 -25.49 -2.43
CA SER A 229 5.19 -25.87 -3.74
C SER A 229 4.05 -24.92 -4.14
N ASN A 230 4.07 -24.45 -5.39
CA ASN A 230 3.02 -23.58 -5.93
C ASN A 230 1.65 -24.28 -5.98
N LYS A 231 1.61 -25.62 -6.00
CA LYS A 231 0.35 -26.38 -5.88
C LYS A 231 -0.40 -26.04 -4.59
N ILE A 232 0.31 -25.79 -3.50
CA ILE A 232 -0.31 -25.42 -2.22
C ILE A 232 -0.87 -23.99 -2.32
N LEU A 233 -0.06 -23.03 -2.75
CA LEU A 233 -0.46 -21.61 -2.76
C LEU A 233 -1.51 -21.28 -3.82
N ASP A 234 -1.35 -21.78 -5.05
CA ASP A 234 -2.16 -21.37 -6.20
C ASP A 234 -3.38 -22.26 -6.39
N LYS A 235 -3.27 -23.56 -6.06
CA LYS A 235 -4.34 -24.56 -6.26
C LYS A 235 -5.02 -24.98 -4.96
N ASN A 236 -4.58 -24.48 -3.80
CA ASN A 236 -5.07 -24.89 -2.48
C ASN A 236 -5.00 -26.42 -2.27
N GLU A 237 -3.99 -27.09 -2.85
CA GLU A 237 -3.73 -28.49 -2.53
C GLU A 237 -3.19 -28.61 -1.09
N PRO A 238 -3.58 -29.67 -0.34
CA PRO A 238 -3.17 -29.83 1.05
C PRO A 238 -1.66 -30.09 1.15
N VAL A 239 -1.05 -29.66 2.25
CA VAL A 239 0.34 -30.02 2.56
C VAL A 239 0.39 -31.51 2.84
N GLY A 240 1.17 -32.28 2.08
CA GLY A 240 1.30 -33.72 2.28
C GLY A 240 2.69 -34.16 2.69
N PHE A 241 3.68 -33.29 2.60
CA PHE A 241 5.05 -33.58 2.99
C PHE A 241 5.80 -32.31 3.39
N LEU A 242 6.58 -32.37 4.45
CA LEU A 242 7.44 -31.26 4.87
C LEU A 242 8.73 -31.78 5.49
N TYR A 243 9.82 -31.05 5.29
CA TYR A 243 11.10 -31.35 5.90
C TYR A 243 11.88 -30.08 6.21
N ARG A 244 12.77 -30.16 7.20
CA ARG A 244 13.53 -29.00 7.67
C ARG A 244 15.00 -29.12 7.31
N ASN A 245 15.44 -28.30 6.36
CA ASN A 245 16.84 -28.08 6.07
C ASN A 245 17.50 -27.19 7.12
N LYS A 246 18.84 -27.15 7.09
CA LYS A 246 19.57 -26.11 7.80
C LYS A 246 19.19 -24.75 7.18
N PRO A 247 18.73 -23.77 7.98
CA PRO A 247 18.52 -22.42 7.50
C PRO A 247 19.74 -21.86 6.78
N SER A 248 19.50 -21.10 5.72
CA SER A 248 20.52 -20.22 5.15
C SER A 248 21.00 -19.19 6.17
N ASP A 249 22.16 -18.58 5.90
CA ASP A 249 22.79 -17.62 6.81
C ASP A 249 21.78 -16.54 7.22
N PRO A 250 21.55 -16.29 8.52
CA PRO A 250 20.58 -15.31 9.00
C PRO A 250 20.80 -13.89 8.46
N CYS A 251 22.02 -13.57 8.00
CA CYS A 251 22.30 -12.28 7.35
C CYS A 251 21.78 -12.16 5.90
N SER A 252 21.23 -13.24 5.32
CA SER A 252 20.79 -13.23 3.90
C SER A 252 19.39 -12.66 3.67
N SER A 253 18.55 -12.54 4.71
CA SER A 253 17.23 -11.90 4.57
C SER A 253 16.79 -11.24 5.87
N VAL A 254 16.13 -10.07 5.75
CA VAL A 254 15.55 -9.32 6.89
C VAL A 254 14.56 -10.16 7.70
N PHE A 255 13.93 -11.14 7.05
CA PHE A 255 12.88 -11.99 7.65
C PHE A 255 13.39 -13.33 8.17
N GLY A 256 14.64 -13.72 7.86
CA GLY A 256 15.22 -15.01 8.21
C GLY A 256 14.68 -16.19 7.39
N ASP A 257 15.49 -17.24 7.27
CA ASP A 257 15.11 -18.53 6.70
C ASP A 257 14.74 -19.51 7.82
N SER A 258 13.57 -20.14 7.71
CA SER A 258 13.12 -21.13 8.69
C SER A 258 13.76 -22.51 8.50
N GLY A 259 14.30 -22.77 7.31
CA GLY A 259 14.77 -24.06 6.84
C GLY A 259 13.65 -24.99 6.34
N TRP A 260 12.37 -24.61 6.48
CA TRP A 260 11.27 -25.47 6.06
C TRP A 260 11.10 -25.51 4.54
N VAL A 261 10.92 -26.71 4.03
CA VAL A 261 10.45 -26.98 2.67
C VAL A 261 9.13 -27.74 2.77
N ILE A 262 8.10 -27.23 2.11
CA ILE A 262 6.70 -27.66 2.28
C ILE A 262 6.10 -28.03 0.91
N LEU A 263 5.62 -29.26 0.79
CA LEU A 263 5.22 -29.92 -0.45
C LEU A 263 3.83 -30.57 -0.32
N THR A 264 3.16 -30.83 -1.44
CA THR A 264 1.96 -31.68 -1.46
C THR A 264 2.31 -33.15 -1.29
N GLY A 265 3.56 -33.54 -1.55
CA GLY A 265 4.03 -34.93 -1.51
C GLY A 265 3.65 -35.73 -2.76
N ASN A 266 3.03 -35.08 -3.75
CA ASN A 266 2.65 -35.67 -5.04
C ASN A 266 3.43 -35.06 -6.22
N GLU A 267 4.43 -34.23 -5.94
CA GLU A 267 5.30 -33.64 -6.96
C GLU A 267 6.08 -34.72 -7.72
N SER A 268 6.08 -34.63 -9.06
CA SER A 268 6.89 -35.49 -9.91
C SER A 268 8.38 -35.13 -9.80
N GLU A 269 9.26 -36.05 -10.19
CA GLU A 269 10.70 -35.75 -10.22
C GLU A 269 11.07 -34.58 -11.13
N GLU A 270 10.31 -34.36 -12.21
CA GLU A 270 10.50 -33.21 -13.10
C GLU A 270 10.07 -31.92 -12.41
N GLU A 271 8.93 -31.94 -11.71
CA GLU A 271 8.43 -30.78 -10.98
C GLU A 271 9.41 -30.33 -9.88
N LEU A 272 10.00 -31.30 -9.15
CA LEU A 272 10.99 -31.07 -8.10
C LEU A 272 12.30 -30.42 -8.62
N LYS A 273 12.63 -30.60 -9.90
CA LYS A 273 13.86 -30.05 -10.51
C LYS A 273 13.68 -28.63 -11.05
N THR A 274 12.44 -28.14 -11.14
CA THR A 274 12.12 -26.85 -11.75
C THR A 274 11.84 -25.80 -10.68
N ASN A 275 12.79 -24.90 -10.44
CA ASN A 275 12.69 -23.84 -9.44
C ASN A 275 11.41 -22.98 -9.55
N ALA A 276 10.90 -22.77 -10.77
CA ALA A 276 9.69 -21.97 -11.00
C ALA A 276 8.40 -22.58 -10.40
N ASN A 277 8.43 -23.86 -10.00
CA ASN A 277 7.31 -24.54 -9.34
C ASN A 277 7.26 -24.28 -7.83
N PHE A 278 8.24 -23.56 -7.29
CA PHE A 278 8.35 -23.24 -5.88
C PHE A 278 8.39 -21.74 -5.66
N ASN A 279 7.89 -21.33 -4.51
CA ASN A 279 8.00 -19.96 -4.04
C ASN A 279 8.69 -19.93 -2.67
N SER A 280 9.45 -18.87 -2.44
CA SER A 280 9.79 -18.45 -1.08
C SER A 280 8.63 -17.59 -0.58
N VAL A 281 8.06 -17.91 0.58
CA VAL A 281 7.02 -17.12 1.27
C VAL A 281 7.23 -17.19 2.79
N SER A 282 6.52 -16.39 3.58
CA SER A 282 6.51 -16.59 5.04
C SER A 282 5.78 -17.89 5.38
N LEU A 283 6.17 -18.54 6.49
CA LEU A 283 5.44 -19.69 7.03
C LEU A 283 3.95 -19.38 7.19
N GLY A 284 3.63 -18.17 7.66
CA GLY A 284 2.25 -17.73 7.83
C GLY A 284 1.43 -17.72 6.54
N ALA A 285 2.05 -17.49 5.38
CA ALA A 285 1.33 -17.54 4.11
C ALA A 285 0.84 -18.96 3.81
N VAL A 286 1.65 -19.98 4.14
CA VAL A 286 1.28 -21.40 3.98
C VAL A 286 0.25 -21.81 5.04
N LEU A 287 0.42 -21.37 6.29
CA LEU A 287 -0.54 -21.66 7.37
C LEU A 287 -1.94 -21.09 7.11
N ASN A 288 -2.07 -19.99 6.38
CA ASN A 288 -3.38 -19.49 5.96
C ASN A 288 -4.10 -20.41 4.95
N VAL A 289 -3.37 -21.30 4.28
CA VAL A 289 -3.92 -22.30 3.34
C VAL A 289 -4.21 -23.61 4.07
N ASP A 290 -3.25 -24.10 4.86
CA ASP A 290 -3.33 -25.34 5.63
C ASP A 290 -2.48 -25.19 6.90
N ASP A 291 -3.10 -25.13 8.07
CA ASP A 291 -2.41 -25.01 9.36
C ASP A 291 -2.31 -26.34 10.13
N SER A 292 -2.71 -27.46 9.54
CA SER A 292 -2.74 -28.76 10.23
C SER A 292 -1.35 -29.33 10.58
N PHE A 293 -0.27 -28.70 10.12
CA PHE A 293 1.11 -29.04 10.46
C PHE A 293 1.76 -28.04 11.44
N ILE A 294 1.03 -27.06 11.96
CA ILE A 294 1.59 -25.96 12.76
C ILE A 294 2.41 -26.44 13.97
N ASP A 295 2.00 -27.53 14.61
CA ASP A 295 2.68 -28.09 15.78
C ASP A 295 4.05 -28.70 15.44
N LEU A 296 4.31 -28.98 14.16
CA LEU A 296 5.58 -29.54 13.68
C LEU A 296 6.64 -28.48 13.43
N LEU A 297 6.27 -27.19 13.39
CA LEU A 297 7.19 -26.12 12.99
C LEU A 297 8.36 -25.90 13.96
N GLU A 298 8.23 -26.38 15.19
CA GLU A 298 9.29 -26.35 16.22
C GLU A 298 10.24 -27.57 16.13
N ALA A 299 9.97 -28.55 15.26
CA ALA A 299 10.79 -29.75 15.11
C ALA A 299 12.23 -29.41 14.63
N PRO A 300 13.25 -30.17 15.07
CA PRO A 300 14.64 -29.83 14.80
C PRO A 300 15.00 -29.88 13.31
N VAL A 301 16.12 -29.25 12.96
CA VAL A 301 16.71 -29.39 11.62
C VAL A 301 17.00 -30.86 11.35
N GLY A 302 16.61 -31.32 10.16
CA GLY A 302 16.70 -32.72 9.73
C GLY A 302 15.42 -33.52 9.92
N SER A 303 14.39 -32.98 10.60
CA SER A 303 13.09 -33.64 10.69
C SER A 303 12.37 -33.65 9.35
N SER A 304 11.59 -34.71 9.11
CA SER A 304 10.73 -34.84 7.94
C SER A 304 9.45 -35.58 8.29
N TYR A 305 8.35 -35.15 7.70
CA TYR A 305 7.01 -35.64 8.00
C TYR A 305 6.22 -35.85 6.72
N LYS A 306 5.42 -36.92 6.69
CA LYS A 306 4.50 -37.22 5.60
C LYS A 306 3.07 -37.34 6.13
N ARG A 307 2.11 -36.76 5.41
CA ARG A 307 0.69 -36.93 5.70
C ARG A 307 0.24 -38.32 5.24
N ASN A 308 -0.34 -39.09 6.17
CA ASN A 308 -0.92 -40.40 5.90
C ASN A 308 -2.36 -40.27 5.35
N GLY A 309 -2.96 -41.40 4.96
CA GLY A 309 -4.32 -41.44 4.41
C GLY A 309 -5.42 -40.98 5.38
N ASN A 310 -5.13 -40.89 6.69
CA ASN A 310 -6.04 -40.38 7.71
C ASN A 310 -5.85 -38.87 7.97
N GLY A 311 -5.01 -38.20 7.17
CA GLY A 311 -4.76 -36.77 7.29
C GLY A 311 -3.77 -36.38 8.39
N LYS A 312 -3.17 -37.35 9.10
CA LYS A 312 -2.18 -37.11 10.16
C LYS A 312 -0.76 -37.13 9.62
N PHE A 313 0.13 -36.35 10.21
CA PHE A 313 1.54 -36.38 9.88
C PHE A 313 2.29 -37.43 10.70
N GLU A 314 3.11 -38.21 10.02
CA GLU A 314 4.01 -39.21 10.61
C GLU A 314 5.46 -38.79 10.33
N GLU A 315 6.31 -38.84 11.35
CA GLU A 315 7.74 -38.60 11.21
C GLU A 315 8.38 -39.74 10.42
N LEU A 316 9.30 -39.41 9.52
CA LEU A 316 10.06 -40.41 8.78
C LEU A 316 11.45 -40.55 9.42
N ASP A 317 11.79 -41.77 9.85
CA ASP A 317 13.08 -42.12 10.47
C ASP A 317 14.27 -41.95 9.51
N ASN A 318 14.00 -41.91 8.21
CA ASN A 318 15.05 -41.73 7.22
C ASN A 318 15.41 -40.26 7.12
N LYS A 319 16.64 -39.95 7.58
CA LYS A 319 17.50 -38.90 7.04
C LYS A 319 17.70 -39.15 5.54
N LEU A 320 16.64 -39.09 4.74
CA LEU A 320 16.72 -39.33 3.32
C LEU A 320 17.70 -38.30 2.77
N ASN A 321 18.67 -38.81 2.01
CA ASN A 321 19.59 -38.08 1.16
C ASN A 321 18.83 -37.30 0.05
N PHE A 322 17.76 -36.57 0.38
CA PHE A 322 17.07 -35.67 -0.55
C PHE A 322 17.95 -34.49 -0.95
N ASP A 323 19.03 -34.23 -0.22
CA ASP A 323 20.11 -33.30 -0.59
C ASP A 323 20.79 -33.66 -1.93
N LYS A 324 20.65 -34.92 -2.41
CA LYS A 324 21.11 -35.33 -3.75
C LYS A 324 20.06 -35.10 -4.86
N THR A 325 18.77 -35.19 -4.56
CA THR A 325 17.70 -35.13 -5.56
C THR A 325 17.11 -33.74 -5.72
N LEU A 326 17.13 -32.94 -4.66
CA LEU A 326 16.70 -31.54 -4.60
C LEU A 326 17.89 -30.63 -4.36
N ARG A 327 18.87 -30.65 -5.29
CA ARG A 327 19.72 -29.46 -5.50
C ARG A 327 18.84 -28.38 -6.13
N LEU A 328 17.87 -27.86 -5.37
CA LEU A 328 17.33 -26.52 -5.60
C LEU A 328 18.52 -25.58 -5.41
N ARG A 329 19.23 -25.32 -6.52
CA ARG A 329 20.39 -24.44 -6.52
C ARG A 329 19.94 -23.10 -5.94
N ARG A 330 20.63 -22.70 -4.87
CA ARG A 330 20.66 -21.36 -4.24
C ARG A 330 19.96 -20.31 -5.10
N ILE A 331 18.72 -20.00 -4.77
CA ILE A 331 18.09 -18.75 -5.19
C ILE A 331 18.50 -17.75 -4.11
N ALA A 332 19.49 -16.92 -4.45
CA ALA A 332 19.83 -15.69 -3.74
C ALA A 332 18.96 -14.56 -4.27
#